data_AF-A0AAT9HFM7-F1
#
_entry.id   AF-A0AAT9HFM7-F1
#
_cell.length_a   1.000
_cell.length_b   1.000
_cell.length_c   1.000
_cell.angle_alpha   90.00
_cell.angle_beta   90.00
_cell.angle_gamma   90.00
#
_symmetry.space_group_name_H-M   'P 1'
#
loop_
_entity.id
_entity.type
_entity.pdbx_description
1 polymer ?
#
loop_
_entity_poly.entity_id
_entity_poly.type
_entity_poly.pdbx_seq_one_letter_code
_entity_poly.pdbx_strand_id
1 'polypeptide(L)'
;MTETRLIPELRREGLDVSLSTDGQPLVFPGMPEQMRAAWQTHNEMYADPTLVRPTDALAMGTWIAARGLRWEEEIGSLAPGKQADLVMVPLDNWRYVHTPRPLEAFLAVGGSGDVDTVVVGGRVLVESGRATGFDEEQLLADYERALRSYSERCLKVPGEKIDEVFARTTRRGAGTGAAR
;
A
#
# COMPACT_ATOMS: atom_id res chain seq x y z
N MET A 1 -15.30 -18.77 -9.05
CA MET A 1 -13.90 -18.42 -8.72
C MET A 1 -12.90 -19.21 -9.58
N THR A 2 -13.17 -19.41 -10.88
CA THR A 2 -12.30 -20.18 -11.79
C THR A 2 -11.13 -19.35 -12.30
N GLU A 3 -11.32 -18.06 -12.55
CA GLU A 3 -10.28 -17.17 -13.10
C GLU A 3 -9.14 -16.92 -12.10
N THR A 4 -9.44 -16.84 -10.80
CA THR A 4 -8.43 -16.63 -9.76
C THR A 4 -7.44 -17.80 -9.65
N ARG A 5 -7.82 -19.03 -10.07
CA ARG A 5 -6.92 -20.21 -10.06
C ARG A 5 -5.87 -20.18 -11.16
N LEU A 6 -6.19 -19.53 -12.28
CA LEU A 6 -5.27 -19.43 -13.41
C LEU A 6 -3.99 -18.68 -13.04
N ILE A 7 -4.08 -17.69 -12.16
CA ILE A 7 -2.93 -16.85 -11.77
C ILE A 7 -1.84 -17.66 -11.04
N PRO A 8 -2.14 -18.45 -9.98
CA PRO A 8 -1.17 -19.37 -9.40
C PRO A 8 -0.64 -20.44 -10.37
N GLU A 9 -1.46 -20.91 -11.30
CA GLU A 9 -1.04 -21.89 -12.32
C GLU A 9 -0.01 -21.31 -13.28
N LEU A 10 -0.27 -20.12 -13.84
CA LEU A 10 0.70 -19.43 -14.70
C LEU A 10 2.01 -19.15 -13.96
N ARG A 11 1.94 -18.78 -12.68
CA ARG A 11 3.14 -18.60 -11.85
C ARG A 11 3.92 -19.91 -11.67
N ARG A 12 3.25 -21.05 -11.48
CA ARG A 12 3.90 -22.37 -11.39
C ARG A 12 4.58 -22.77 -12.71
N GLU A 13 4.01 -22.37 -13.84
CA GLU A 13 4.60 -22.54 -15.17
C GLU A 13 5.76 -21.56 -15.46
N GLY A 14 6.15 -20.74 -14.49
CA GLY A 14 7.31 -19.85 -14.59
C GLY A 14 7.01 -18.48 -15.21
N LEU A 15 5.74 -18.11 -15.39
CA LEU A 15 5.41 -16.73 -15.74
C LEU A 15 5.60 -15.81 -14.54
N ASP A 16 6.16 -14.63 -14.81
CA ASP A 16 6.20 -13.55 -13.84
C ASP A 16 4.79 -13.03 -13.57
N VAL A 17 4.39 -13.11 -12.30
CA VAL A 17 3.11 -12.58 -11.81
C VAL A 17 3.41 -11.58 -10.71
N SER A 18 3.13 -10.30 -10.96
CA SER A 18 3.26 -9.23 -9.98
C SER A 18 1.95 -8.97 -9.23
N LEU A 19 2.03 -8.21 -8.14
CA LEU A 19 0.86 -7.66 -7.43
C LEU A 19 0.71 -6.17 -7.72
N SER A 20 -0.53 -5.70 -7.75
CA SER A 20 -0.90 -4.29 -7.92
C SER A 20 -2.14 -3.97 -7.09
N THR A 21 -2.38 -2.70 -6.81
CA THR A 21 -3.58 -2.24 -6.07
C THR A 21 -4.81 -2.11 -6.95
N ASP A 22 -4.66 -2.04 -8.27
CA ASP A 22 -5.66 -1.45 -9.17
C ASP A 22 -6.00 -0.01 -8.71
N GLY A 23 -7.16 0.54 -9.08
CA GLY A 23 -7.63 1.86 -8.65
C GLY A 23 -9.12 1.91 -8.34
N GLN A 24 -9.48 2.71 -7.34
CA GLN A 24 -10.88 3.04 -7.01
C GLN A 24 -11.03 4.55 -6.69
N PRO A 25 -12.26 5.11 -6.74
CA PRO A 25 -12.52 6.52 -6.44
C PRO A 25 -12.29 6.93 -4.98
N LEU A 26 -12.04 5.97 -4.08
CA LEU A 26 -11.83 6.16 -2.65
C LEU A 26 -10.58 5.40 -2.20
N VAL A 27 -10.17 5.62 -0.95
CA VAL A 27 -9.06 4.89 -0.33
C VAL A 27 -9.28 3.39 -0.48
N PHE A 28 -8.27 2.69 -1.01
CA PHE A 28 -8.31 1.28 -1.34
C PHE A 28 -7.11 0.55 -0.69
N PRO A 29 -7.22 -0.76 -0.41
CA PRO A 29 -6.11 -1.53 0.17
C PRO A 29 -4.81 -1.39 -0.64
N GLY A 30 -3.75 -0.98 0.05
CA GLY A 30 -2.43 -0.73 -0.52
C GLY A 30 -1.62 -2.02 -0.68
N MET A 31 -0.33 -1.87 -1.01
CA MET A 31 0.54 -3.01 -1.31
C MET A 31 0.66 -4.04 -0.17
N PRO A 32 0.81 -3.67 1.12
CA PRO A 32 0.78 -4.63 2.23
C PRO A 32 -0.48 -5.48 2.27
N GLU A 33 -1.64 -4.86 2.03
CA GLU A 33 -2.92 -5.57 2.02
C GLU A 33 -3.04 -6.50 0.80
N GLN A 34 -2.54 -6.09 -0.38
CA GLN A 34 -2.50 -6.97 -1.57
C GLN A 34 -1.55 -8.15 -1.38
N MET A 35 -0.40 -7.93 -0.75
CA MET A 35 0.54 -9.00 -0.38
C MET A 35 -0.10 -10.01 0.59
N ARG A 36 -0.81 -9.52 1.61
CA ARG A 36 -1.60 -10.37 2.52
C ARG A 36 -2.65 -11.16 1.76
N ALA A 37 -3.43 -10.50 0.90
CA ALA A 37 -4.48 -11.15 0.13
C ALA A 37 -3.93 -12.28 -0.76
N ALA A 38 -2.83 -12.02 -1.47
CA ALA A 38 -2.16 -13.04 -2.28
C ALA A 38 -1.64 -14.21 -1.45
N TRP A 39 -1.04 -13.94 -0.28
CA TRP A 39 -0.57 -14.95 0.64
C TRP A 39 -1.70 -15.84 1.17
N GLN A 40 -2.83 -15.24 1.56
CA GLN A 40 -3.95 -15.97 2.15
C GLN A 40 -4.78 -16.69 1.08
N THR A 41 -5.23 -15.98 0.06
CA THR A 41 -6.17 -16.48 -0.93
C THR A 41 -5.56 -17.57 -1.79
N HIS A 42 -4.37 -17.37 -2.35
CA HIS A 42 -3.78 -18.40 -3.23
C HIS A 42 -3.44 -19.67 -2.46
N ASN A 43 -2.95 -19.55 -1.22
CA ASN A 43 -2.62 -20.72 -0.41
C ASN A 43 -3.87 -21.50 0.00
N GLU A 44 -4.95 -20.80 0.38
CA GLU A 44 -6.24 -21.42 0.73
C GLU A 44 -6.81 -22.19 -0.47
N MET A 45 -6.77 -21.60 -1.67
CA MET A 45 -7.35 -22.19 -2.88
C MET A 45 -6.77 -23.55 -3.27
N TYR A 46 -5.53 -23.83 -2.85
CA TYR A 46 -4.80 -25.09 -3.10
C TYR A 46 -4.54 -25.90 -1.83
N ALA A 47 -5.01 -25.45 -0.65
CA ALA A 47 -4.67 -26.01 0.65
C ALA A 47 -3.14 -26.21 0.84
N ASP A 48 -2.35 -25.26 0.34
CA ASP A 48 -0.89 -25.31 0.32
C ASP A 48 -0.32 -24.01 0.91
N PRO A 49 0.19 -24.01 2.16
CA PRO A 49 0.72 -22.80 2.80
C PRO A 49 2.06 -22.34 2.21
N THR A 50 2.62 -23.08 1.25
CA THR A 50 3.93 -22.80 0.64
C THR A 50 3.84 -22.23 -0.78
N LEU A 51 2.64 -22.23 -1.37
CA LEU A 51 2.43 -21.80 -2.75
C LEU A 51 2.84 -20.34 -2.97
N VAL A 52 2.41 -19.45 -2.08
CA VAL A 52 2.87 -18.06 -1.97
C VAL A 52 3.37 -17.89 -0.54
N ARG A 53 4.68 -17.77 -0.35
CA ARG A 53 5.27 -17.40 0.95
C ARG A 53 5.24 -15.88 1.12
N PRO A 54 5.34 -15.34 2.35
CA PRO A 54 5.47 -13.90 2.56
C PRO A 54 6.54 -13.22 1.71
N THR A 55 7.70 -13.88 1.52
CA THR A 55 8.78 -13.38 0.66
C THR A 55 8.43 -13.44 -0.83
N ASP A 56 7.61 -14.39 -1.25
CA ASP A 56 7.11 -14.44 -2.63
C ASP A 56 6.14 -13.27 -2.86
N ALA A 57 5.23 -12.99 -1.92
CA ALA A 57 4.34 -11.83 -2.01
C ALA A 57 5.12 -10.50 -2.04
N LEU A 58 6.17 -10.37 -1.22
CA LEU A 58 7.07 -9.21 -1.27
C LEU A 58 7.75 -9.08 -2.64
N ALA A 59 8.27 -10.18 -3.19
CA ALA A 59 8.86 -10.21 -4.53
C ALA A 59 7.87 -9.79 -5.62
N MET A 60 6.64 -10.31 -5.57
CA MET A 60 5.57 -9.99 -6.50
C MET A 60 5.20 -8.50 -6.46
N GLY A 61 5.25 -7.87 -5.28
CA GLY A 61 5.00 -6.44 -5.11
C GLY A 61 6.22 -5.54 -5.27
N THR A 62 7.41 -6.09 -5.58
CA THR A 62 8.66 -5.34 -5.71
C THR A 62 9.38 -5.70 -7.00
N TRP A 63 10.38 -6.59 -6.98
CA TRP A 63 11.25 -6.82 -8.13
C TRP A 63 10.54 -7.46 -9.34
N ILE A 64 9.54 -8.31 -9.12
CA ILE A 64 8.74 -8.88 -10.21
C ILE A 64 7.90 -7.79 -10.88
N ALA A 65 7.33 -6.87 -10.09
CA ALA A 65 6.61 -5.71 -10.60
C ALA A 65 7.55 -4.76 -11.38
N ALA A 66 8.76 -4.50 -10.85
CA ALA A 66 9.77 -3.70 -11.54
C ALA A 66 10.15 -4.30 -12.91
N ARG A 67 10.29 -5.64 -12.98
CA ARG A 67 10.53 -6.35 -14.25
C ARG A 67 9.36 -6.22 -15.22
N GLY A 68 8.13 -6.29 -14.73
CA GLY A 68 6.92 -6.01 -15.53
C GLY A 68 6.92 -4.59 -16.11
N LEU A 69 7.48 -3.63 -15.39
CA LEU A 69 7.65 -2.23 -15.82
C LEU A 69 8.94 -1.96 -16.63
N ARG A 70 9.80 -2.98 -16.83
CA ARG A 70 11.14 -2.84 -17.43
C ARG A 70 12.04 -1.84 -16.70
N TRP A 71 11.94 -1.80 -15.38
CA TRP A 71 12.68 -0.91 -14.48
C TRP A 71 13.50 -1.66 -13.43
N GLU A 72 13.63 -2.98 -13.59
CA GLU A 72 14.32 -3.87 -12.67
C GLU A 72 15.80 -3.55 -12.49
N GLU A 73 16.45 -2.92 -13.47
CA GLU A 73 17.87 -2.55 -13.37
C GLU A 73 18.12 -1.45 -12.33
N GLU A 74 17.11 -0.61 -12.05
CA GLU A 74 17.25 0.53 -11.14
C GLU A 74 16.52 0.35 -9.81
N ILE A 75 15.38 -0.35 -9.78
CA ILE A 75 14.50 -0.42 -8.60
C ILE A 75 14.04 -1.86 -8.27
N GLY A 76 13.21 -1.97 -7.22
CA GLY A 76 12.49 -3.20 -6.87
C GLY A 76 13.27 -4.20 -6.00
N SER A 77 14.54 -3.96 -5.71
CA SER A 77 15.32 -4.82 -4.81
C SER A 77 16.49 -4.06 -4.19
N LEU A 78 16.89 -4.46 -2.99
CA LEU A 78 18.07 -3.92 -2.32
C LEU A 78 19.32 -4.63 -2.82
N ALA A 79 19.97 -4.06 -3.83
CA ALA A 79 21.20 -4.57 -4.42
C ALA A 79 22.17 -3.42 -4.76
N PRO A 80 23.50 -3.63 -4.67
CA PRO A 80 24.47 -2.62 -5.10
C PRO A 80 24.20 -2.15 -6.54
N GLY A 81 24.28 -0.84 -6.75
CA GLY A 81 24.03 -0.21 -8.06
C GLY A 81 22.57 0.22 -8.30
N LYS A 82 21.61 -0.27 -7.51
CA LYS A 82 20.21 0.16 -7.57
C LYS A 82 19.94 1.42 -6.75
N GLN A 83 18.81 2.07 -7.03
CA GLN A 83 18.32 3.21 -6.24
C GLN A 83 18.11 2.81 -4.79
N ALA A 84 18.37 3.76 -3.88
CA ALA A 84 18.10 3.60 -2.46
C ALA A 84 16.61 3.87 -2.18
N ASP A 85 15.78 2.93 -2.63
CA ASP A 85 14.33 2.92 -2.44
C ASP A 85 13.99 1.91 -1.33
N LEU A 86 13.64 2.41 -0.15
CA LEU A 86 13.45 1.59 1.05
C LEU A 86 12.18 1.96 1.80
N VAL A 87 11.59 0.97 2.45
CA VAL A 87 10.46 1.12 3.37
C VAL A 87 10.85 0.51 4.71
N MET A 88 10.62 1.24 5.79
CA MET A 88 10.88 0.78 7.16
C MET A 88 9.59 0.67 7.94
N VAL A 89 9.47 -0.42 8.69
CA VAL A 89 8.34 -0.72 9.58
C VAL A 89 8.92 -1.00 10.97
N PRO A 90 8.45 -0.32 12.03
CA PRO A 90 8.96 -0.53 13.38
C PRO A 90 8.48 -1.88 13.92
N LEU A 91 9.41 -2.60 14.56
CA LEU A 91 9.19 -3.96 15.09
C LEU A 91 9.03 -3.98 16.61
N ASP A 92 8.82 -2.82 17.23
CA ASP A 92 8.84 -2.59 18.69
C ASP A 92 7.47 -2.76 19.36
N ASN A 93 6.53 -3.43 18.70
CA ASN A 93 5.19 -3.69 19.22
C ASN A 93 4.85 -5.19 19.28
N TRP A 94 3.74 -5.50 19.97
CA TRP A 94 3.31 -6.87 20.29
C TRP A 94 3.20 -7.81 19.08
N ARG A 95 3.00 -7.27 17.87
CA ARG A 95 2.83 -8.05 16.63
C ARG A 95 4.09 -8.81 16.24
N TYR A 96 5.27 -8.35 16.67
CA TYR A 96 6.58 -8.89 16.30
C TYR A 96 7.28 -9.60 17.45
N VAL A 97 6.64 -9.74 18.60
CA VAL A 97 7.23 -10.38 19.77
C VAL A 97 7.51 -11.86 19.47
N HIS A 98 8.75 -12.29 19.71
CA HIS A 98 9.24 -13.67 19.51
C HIS A 98 9.13 -14.25 18.09
N THR A 99 8.88 -13.43 17.05
CA THR A 99 8.90 -13.93 15.66
C THR A 99 10.29 -13.78 15.03
N PRO A 100 10.87 -14.86 14.47
CA PRO A 100 12.06 -14.74 13.62
C PRO A 100 11.73 -14.24 12.20
N ARG A 101 10.45 -14.04 11.88
CA ARG A 101 9.94 -13.67 10.55
C ARG A 101 9.07 -12.42 10.65
N PRO A 102 9.67 -11.23 10.76
CA PRO A 102 8.90 -10.00 10.92
C PRO A 102 7.99 -9.71 9.73
N LEU A 103 8.37 -10.09 8.51
CA LEU A 103 7.51 -9.95 7.32
C LEU A 103 6.23 -10.79 7.43
N GLU A 104 6.31 -12.01 7.98
CA GLU A 104 5.14 -12.87 8.18
C GLU A 104 4.17 -12.23 9.20
N ALA A 105 4.71 -11.70 10.31
CA ALA A 105 3.92 -10.95 11.29
C ALA A 105 3.31 -9.67 10.69
N PHE A 106 4.07 -8.91 9.90
CA PHE A 106 3.57 -7.72 9.20
C PHE A 106 2.43 -8.08 8.24
N LEU A 107 2.59 -9.12 7.42
CA LEU A 107 1.52 -9.56 6.52
C LEU A 107 0.34 -10.18 7.29
N ALA A 108 0.52 -10.71 8.50
CA ALA A 108 -0.59 -11.24 9.29
C ALA A 108 -1.47 -10.12 9.88
N VAL A 109 -0.87 -9.07 10.44
CA VAL A 109 -1.58 -8.09 11.29
C VAL A 109 -1.20 -6.61 11.07
N GLY A 110 -0.19 -6.31 10.26
CA GLY A 110 0.22 -4.96 9.90
C GLY A 110 -0.57 -4.35 8.72
N GLY A 111 -0.02 -3.35 8.05
CA GLY A 111 -0.63 -2.78 6.85
C GLY A 111 0.04 -1.51 6.35
N SER A 112 -0.59 -0.84 5.40
CA SER A 112 -0.12 0.42 4.81
C SER A 112 0.11 1.51 5.87
N GLY A 113 -0.75 1.57 6.90
CA GLY A 113 -0.63 2.54 8.00
C GLY A 113 0.49 2.26 9.00
N ASP A 114 1.19 1.13 8.91
CA ASP A 114 2.33 0.79 9.77
C ASP A 114 3.68 1.13 9.14
N VAL A 115 3.68 1.67 7.93
CA VAL A 115 4.90 2.20 7.29
C VAL A 115 5.32 3.47 8.02
N ASP A 116 6.53 3.45 8.58
CA ASP A 116 7.07 4.57 9.35
C ASP A 116 7.92 5.48 8.48
N THR A 117 8.85 4.90 7.73
CA THR A 117 9.82 5.65 6.93
C THR A 117 9.83 5.15 5.49
N VAL A 118 9.81 6.08 4.54
CA VAL A 118 9.93 5.82 3.11
C VAL A 118 11.08 6.64 2.55
N VAL A 119 12.03 5.96 1.93
CA VAL A 119 13.19 6.56 1.25
C VAL A 119 13.05 6.30 -0.24
N VAL A 120 13.25 7.33 -1.07
CA VAL A 120 13.25 7.22 -2.54
C VAL A 120 14.48 7.93 -3.10
N GLY A 121 15.31 7.20 -3.85
CA GLY A 121 16.58 7.69 -4.37
C GLY A 121 17.49 8.25 -3.29
N GLY A 122 17.46 7.68 -2.08
CA GLY A 122 18.22 8.15 -0.93
C GLY A 122 17.65 9.35 -0.19
N ARG A 123 16.47 9.86 -0.57
CA ARG A 123 15.78 10.96 0.14
C ARG A 123 14.64 10.43 0.98
N VAL A 124 14.59 10.83 2.25
CA VAL A 124 13.49 10.51 3.16
C VAL A 124 12.27 11.33 2.76
N LEU A 125 11.20 10.66 2.32
CA LEU A 125 9.93 11.26 1.89
C LEU A 125 8.82 11.12 2.94
N VAL A 126 8.90 10.08 3.76
CA VAL A 126 8.05 9.85 4.92
C VAL A 126 8.95 9.52 6.11
N GLU A 127 8.68 10.10 7.26
CA GLU A 127 9.37 9.83 8.53
C GLU A 127 8.33 9.82 9.66
N SER A 128 8.38 8.82 10.54
CA SER A 128 7.38 8.66 11.62
C SER A 128 5.93 8.69 11.12
N GLY A 129 5.69 8.10 9.95
CA GLY A 129 4.37 7.99 9.30
C GLY A 129 3.85 9.31 8.73
N ARG A 130 4.68 10.36 8.61
CA ARG A 130 4.29 11.67 8.06
C ARG A 130 5.16 12.07 6.87
N ALA A 131 4.55 12.73 5.88
CA ALA A 131 5.26 13.29 4.73
C ALA A 131 6.27 14.37 5.16
N THR A 132 7.47 14.33 4.58
CA THR A 132 8.52 15.33 4.85
C THR A 132 8.51 16.49 3.86
N GLY A 133 7.93 16.29 2.67
CA GLY A 133 8.02 17.21 1.54
C GLY A 133 6.80 18.11 1.33
N PHE A 134 5.68 17.87 2.01
CA PHE A 134 4.45 18.65 1.86
C PHE A 134 3.59 18.60 3.12
N ASP A 135 2.70 19.58 3.25
CA ASP A 135 1.68 19.64 4.30
C ASP A 135 0.47 18.77 3.88
N GLU A 136 0.22 17.71 4.65
CA GLU A 136 -0.88 16.77 4.40
C GLU A 136 -2.26 17.40 4.57
N GLU A 137 -2.43 18.36 5.48
CA GLU A 137 -3.69 19.07 5.70
C GLU A 137 -3.97 20.00 4.52
N GLN A 138 -2.94 20.70 4.03
CA GLN A 138 -3.04 21.53 2.84
C GLN A 138 -3.35 20.69 1.60
N LEU A 139 -2.69 19.54 1.43
CA LEU A 139 -2.97 18.62 0.32
C LEU A 139 -4.43 18.13 0.35
N LEU A 140 -4.96 17.79 1.53
CA LEU A 140 -6.35 17.38 1.70
C LEU A 140 -7.32 18.52 1.34
N ALA A 141 -7.06 19.73 1.80
CA ALA A 141 -7.86 20.91 1.47
C ALA A 141 -7.87 21.20 -0.04
N ASP A 142 -6.72 21.05 -0.70
CA ASP A 142 -6.59 21.21 -2.14
C ASP A 142 -7.36 20.13 -2.91
N TYR A 143 -7.28 18.88 -2.46
CA TYR A 143 -8.07 17.77 -2.98
C TYR A 143 -9.58 18.03 -2.83
N GLU A 144 -10.07 18.45 -1.65
CA GLU A 144 -11.49 18.71 -1.41
C GLU A 144 -12.00 19.81 -2.35
N ARG A 145 -11.24 20.89 -2.51
CA ARG A 145 -11.56 21.98 -3.45
C ARG A 145 -11.64 21.48 -4.89
N ALA A 146 -10.68 20.67 -5.32
CA ALA A 146 -10.67 20.09 -6.67
C ALA A 146 -11.85 19.13 -6.87
N LEU A 147 -12.13 18.25 -5.90
CA LEU A 147 -13.22 17.29 -5.93
C LEU A 147 -14.58 17.99 -5.99
N ARG A 148 -14.79 19.05 -5.20
CA ARG A 148 -16.02 19.86 -5.25
C ARG A 148 -16.23 20.45 -6.64
N SER A 149 -15.20 21.10 -7.18
CA SER A 149 -15.27 21.73 -8.51
C SER A 149 -15.58 20.71 -9.61
N TYR A 150 -14.90 19.56 -9.59
CA TYR A 150 -15.13 18.48 -10.55
C TYR A 150 -16.52 17.87 -10.41
N SER A 151 -16.97 17.61 -9.19
CA SER A 151 -18.27 16.98 -8.90
C SER A 151 -19.44 17.87 -9.36
N GLU A 152 -19.37 19.18 -9.10
CA GLU A 152 -20.40 20.12 -9.56
C GLU A 152 -20.37 20.28 -11.08
N ARG A 153 -19.20 20.59 -11.65
CA ARG A 153 -19.11 21.02 -13.05
C ARG A 153 -19.15 19.86 -14.03
N CYS A 154 -18.52 18.74 -13.70
CA CYS A 154 -18.35 17.61 -14.61
C CYS A 154 -19.37 16.51 -14.30
N LEU A 155 -19.54 16.14 -13.04
CA LEU A 155 -20.48 15.08 -12.64
C LEU A 155 -21.91 15.58 -12.41
N LYS A 156 -22.14 16.91 -12.43
CA LYS A 156 -23.45 17.56 -12.26
C LYS A 156 -24.12 17.24 -10.93
N VAL A 157 -23.34 16.96 -9.89
CA VAL A 157 -23.84 16.77 -8.53
C VAL A 157 -24.23 18.14 -7.95
N PRO A 158 -25.44 18.30 -7.37
CA PRO A 158 -25.84 19.56 -6.75
C PRO A 158 -24.89 19.97 -5.61
N GLY A 159 -24.46 21.24 -5.60
CA GLY A 159 -23.51 21.76 -4.62
C GLY A 159 -23.92 21.55 -3.17
N GLU A 160 -25.21 21.71 -2.86
CA GLU A 160 -25.77 21.48 -1.52
C GLU A 160 -25.49 20.07 -0.99
N LYS A 161 -25.51 19.04 -1.88
CA LYS A 161 -25.21 17.67 -1.51
C LYS A 161 -23.72 17.43 -1.26
N ILE A 162 -22.86 18.14 -1.96
CA ILE A 162 -21.41 18.05 -1.75
C ILE A 162 -21.05 18.72 -0.43
N ASP A 163 -21.57 19.92 -0.19
CA ASP A 163 -21.33 20.69 1.03
C ASP A 163 -21.86 19.93 2.27
N GLU A 164 -22.99 19.22 2.16
CA GLU A 164 -23.52 18.34 3.21
C GLU A 164 -22.55 17.21 3.59
N VAL A 165 -21.89 16.58 2.60
CA VAL A 165 -20.92 15.50 2.84
C VAL A 165 -19.64 16.06 3.45
N PHE A 166 -19.11 17.16 2.91
CA PHE A 166 -17.86 17.74 3.37
C PHE A 166 -17.98 18.21 4.82
N ALA A 167 -19.07 18.90 5.17
CA ALA A 167 -19.31 19.39 6.54
C ALA A 167 -19.36 18.29 7.62
N ARG A 168 -19.60 17.03 7.24
CA ARG A 168 -19.57 15.87 8.16
C ARG A 168 -18.15 15.37 8.40
N THR A 169 -17.27 15.48 7.42
CA THR A 169 -15.92 14.90 7.43
C THR A 169 -14.88 15.85 8.01
N THR A 170 -14.99 17.16 7.81
CA THR A 170 -14.00 18.16 8.28
C THR A 170 -13.98 18.38 9.80
N ARG A 171 -14.99 17.91 10.56
CA ARG A 171 -15.11 18.17 12.01
C ARG A 171 -14.12 17.43 12.92
N ARG A 172 -13.20 16.60 12.40
CA ARG A 172 -12.29 15.78 13.22
C ARG A 172 -10.83 16.26 13.31
N GLY A 173 -10.47 17.40 12.71
CA GLY A 173 -9.09 17.94 12.77
C GLY A 173 -8.76 18.81 13.99
N ALA A 174 -9.75 19.37 14.68
CA ALA A 174 -9.53 20.27 15.80
C ALA A 174 -9.71 19.57 17.16
N GLY A 175 -8.72 18.74 17.55
CA GLY A 175 -8.57 18.33 18.94
C GLY A 175 -8.32 16.85 19.19
N THR A 176 -7.06 16.44 19.06
CA THR A 176 -6.39 15.63 20.08
C THR A 176 -4.92 15.98 20.06
N GLY A 177 -4.57 16.98 20.88
CA GLY A 177 -3.19 17.19 21.29
C GLY A 177 -2.67 15.94 22.02
N ALA A 178 -1.38 15.70 21.80
CA ALA A 178 -0.47 14.88 22.59
C ALA A 178 -1.10 14.20 23.82
N ALA A 179 -1.23 12.87 23.74
CA ALA A 179 -1.29 12.01 24.91
C ALA A 179 -0.27 10.88 24.73
N ARG A 180 0.92 11.17 25.26
CA ARG A 180 1.95 10.29 25.86
C ARG A 180 2.29 8.97 25.19
#